data_AF-A0A4R1P118-F1
#
_entry.id   AF-A0A4R1P118-F1
#
_cell.length_a   1.000
_cell.length_b   1.000
_cell.length_c   1.000
_cell.angle_alpha   90.00
_cell.angle_beta   90.00
_cell.angle_gamma   90.00
#
_symmetry.space_group_name_H-M   'P 1'
#
loop_
_entity.id
_entity.type
_entity.pdbx_description
1 polymer ?
#
loop_
_entity_poly.entity_id
_entity_poly.type
_entity_poly.pdbx_seq_one_letter_code
_entity_poly.pdbx_strand_id
1 'polypeptide(L)'
;MSAALQMLAGTGAMPAFLMDARSAKINPLCYALAMAWALKEHGTAAAVRATARRVARDVFLPHQSKVKRLAKELDDAAVMKHATQVVDDVCRLLDIEPDKPFPVKQPEPIKLVEPPSCHLKPMRLAGYHKHRHWKCQHCSHTKPLDWRKS
;
A
#
# COMPACT_ATOMS: atom_id res chain seq x y z
N MET A 1 14.26 -16.67 -8.77
CA MET A 1 13.71 -15.43 -8.17
C MET A 1 12.83 -15.83 -7.00
N SER A 2 13.11 -15.32 -5.80
CA SER A 2 12.51 -15.81 -4.56
C SER A 2 11.07 -15.32 -4.39
N ALA A 3 10.17 -16.14 -3.86
CA ALA A 3 8.75 -15.82 -3.65
C ALA A 3 8.52 -14.56 -2.79
N ALA A 4 9.52 -14.16 -2.00
CA ALA A 4 9.52 -12.90 -1.27
C ALA A 4 9.52 -11.64 -2.18
N LEU A 5 10.11 -11.72 -3.38
CA LEU A 5 10.11 -10.60 -4.34
C LEU A 5 8.74 -10.34 -4.96
N GLN A 6 7.95 -11.39 -5.20
CA GLN A 6 6.62 -11.25 -5.81
C GLN A 6 5.60 -10.60 -4.88
N MET A 7 5.77 -10.74 -3.56
CA MET A 7 4.85 -10.15 -2.58
C MET A 7 5.16 -8.68 -2.24
N LEU A 8 6.37 -8.19 -2.54
CA LEU A 8 6.76 -6.80 -2.31
C LEU A 8 6.55 -5.91 -3.54
N ALA A 9 6.60 -6.45 -4.75
CA ALA A 9 6.54 -5.68 -6.00
C ALA A 9 5.12 -5.40 -6.52
N GLY A 10 4.06 -6.04 -6.00
CA GLY A 10 2.69 -5.81 -6.49
C GLY A 10 2.48 -6.09 -8.00
N THR A 11 3.44 -6.74 -8.67
CA THR A 11 3.35 -7.13 -10.08
C THR A 11 2.61 -8.47 -10.17
N GLY A 12 1.31 -8.38 -9.96
CA GLY A 12 0.37 -9.49 -9.92
C GLY A 12 -0.86 -8.98 -9.21
N ALA A 13 -1.90 -8.68 -9.98
CA ALA A 13 -3.14 -8.09 -9.48
C ALA A 13 -3.85 -9.07 -8.50
N MET A 14 -3.44 -9.07 -7.23
CA MET A 14 -4.24 -9.62 -6.16
C MET A 14 -4.93 -8.43 -5.48
N PRO A 15 -6.26 -8.30 -5.63
CA PRO A 15 -6.97 -7.13 -5.12
C PRO A 15 -6.87 -7.07 -3.59
N ALA A 16 -6.74 -5.87 -3.04
CA ALA A 16 -6.46 -5.62 -1.64
C ALA A 16 -7.43 -6.29 -0.64
N PHE A 17 -8.63 -6.69 -1.07
CA PHE A 17 -9.59 -7.42 -0.24
C PHE A 17 -9.31 -8.93 -0.10
N LEU A 18 -8.42 -9.48 -0.93
CA LEU A 18 -7.93 -10.87 -0.87
C LEU A 18 -6.64 -11.00 -0.04
N MET A 19 -5.98 -9.87 0.29
CA MET A 19 -5.04 -9.84 1.40
C MET A 19 -5.88 -9.95 2.66
N ASP A 20 -5.77 -11.06 3.39
CA ASP A 20 -6.51 -11.26 4.62
C ASP A 20 -6.28 -10.06 5.56
N ALA A 21 -7.29 -9.20 5.68
CA ALA A 21 -7.23 -7.95 6.46
C ALA A 21 -6.96 -8.20 7.96
N ARG A 22 -6.94 -9.47 8.38
CA ARG A 22 -6.55 -9.92 9.72
C ARG A 22 -5.05 -10.17 9.87
N SER A 23 -4.27 -10.26 8.78
CA SER A 23 -2.88 -10.75 8.80
C SER A 23 -1.78 -9.67 8.81
N ALA A 24 -2.12 -8.39 8.58
CA ALA A 24 -1.28 -7.22 8.90
C ALA A 24 -2.15 -5.97 9.10
N LYS A 25 -1.97 -5.26 10.22
CA LYS A 25 -2.53 -3.91 10.39
C LYS A 25 -1.60 -2.82 9.86
N ILE A 26 -0.31 -3.14 9.73
CA ILE A 26 0.72 -2.19 9.30
C ILE A 26 1.50 -2.77 8.11
N ASN A 27 1.59 -1.99 7.03
CA ASN A 27 2.42 -2.26 5.86
C ASN A 27 3.90 -2.44 6.30
N PRO A 28 4.65 -3.44 5.83
CA PRO A 28 6.07 -3.62 6.16
C PRO A 28 6.92 -2.36 5.96
N LEU A 29 6.54 -1.45 5.05
CA LEU A 29 7.19 -0.15 4.86
C LEU A 29 7.09 0.76 6.08
N CYS A 30 5.99 0.73 6.82
CA CYS A 30 5.81 1.55 8.02
C CYS A 30 6.73 1.07 9.17
N TYR A 31 7.05 -0.22 9.22
CA TYR A 31 8.05 -0.75 10.16
C TYR A 31 9.45 -0.21 9.85
N ALA A 32 9.86 -0.26 8.57
CA ALA A 32 11.15 0.28 8.15
C ALA A 32 11.22 1.79 8.40
N LEU A 33 10.13 2.53 8.14
CA LEU A 33 10.06 3.96 8.44
C LEU A 33 10.20 4.26 9.94
N ALA A 34 9.53 3.49 10.80
CA ALA A 34 9.65 3.65 12.26
C ALA A 34 11.07 3.37 12.75
N MET A 35 11.77 2.40 12.14
CA MET A 35 13.18 2.11 12.42
C MET A 35 14.11 3.23 11.93
N ALA A 36 13.91 3.71 10.71
CA ALA A 36 14.66 4.84 10.16
C ALA A 36 14.50 6.09 11.03
N TRP A 37 13.28 6.37 11.50
CA TRP A 37 13.01 7.50 12.39
C TRP A 37 13.69 7.33 13.76
N ALA A 38 13.63 6.14 14.36
CA ALA A 38 14.30 5.86 15.64
C ALA A 38 15.83 6.02 15.53
N LEU A 39 16.41 5.57 14.42
CA LEU A 39 17.84 5.74 14.13
C LEU A 39 18.22 7.21 13.95
N LYS A 40 17.42 7.97 13.19
CA LYS A 40 17.69 9.38 12.91
C LYS A 40 17.55 10.27 14.14
N GLU A 41 16.50 10.08 14.93
CA GLU A 41 16.16 10.97 16.04
C GLU A 41 16.92 10.62 17.33
N HIS A 42 17.03 9.33 17.64
CA HIS A 42 17.55 8.90 18.94
C HIS A 42 18.92 8.22 18.84
N GLY A 43 19.25 7.58 17.72
CA GLY A 43 20.55 6.93 17.50
C GLY A 43 20.95 5.86 18.53
N THR A 44 20.03 5.43 19.40
CA THR A 44 20.31 4.52 20.53
C THR A 44 19.61 3.18 20.36
N ALA A 45 20.28 2.11 20.77
CA ALA A 45 19.71 0.76 20.75
C ALA A 45 18.46 0.64 21.66
N ALA A 46 18.40 1.40 22.75
CA ALA A 46 17.23 1.44 23.63
C ALA A 46 15.97 1.96 22.90
N ALA A 47 16.10 3.01 22.10
CA ALA A 47 15.00 3.56 21.30
C ALA A 47 14.54 2.56 20.23
N VAL A 48 15.48 1.91 19.53
CA VAL A 48 15.20 0.86 18.54
C VAL A 48 14.46 -0.33 19.16
N ARG A 49 14.84 -0.77 20.37
CA ARG A 49 14.09 -1.81 21.09
C ARG A 49 12.69 -1.35 21.48
N ALA A 50 12.56 -0.10 21.93
CA ALA A 50 11.26 0.46 22.30
C ALA A 50 10.31 0.54 21.09
N THR A 51 10.82 0.97 19.92
CA THR A 51 10.03 0.97 18.68
C THR A 51 9.71 -0.45 18.21
N ALA A 52 10.68 -1.37 18.27
CA ALA A 52 10.43 -2.80 17.99
C ALA A 52 9.30 -3.37 18.86
N ARG A 53 9.29 -3.09 20.17
CA ARG A 53 8.22 -3.53 21.09
C ARG A 53 6.84 -2.99 20.70
N ARG A 54 6.76 -1.71 20.32
CA ARG A 54 5.50 -1.07 19.92
C ARG A 54 4.97 -1.67 18.62
N VAL A 55 5.85 -1.93 17.66
CA VAL A 55 5.49 -2.32 16.29
C VAL A 55 5.34 -3.84 16.14
N ALA A 56 5.91 -4.65 17.04
CA ALA A 56 5.90 -6.12 17.00
C ALA A 56 4.51 -6.78 16.90
N ARG A 57 3.46 -6.11 17.37
CA ARG A 57 2.07 -6.64 17.33
C ARG A 57 1.38 -6.40 16.00
N ASP A 58 1.78 -5.35 15.30
CA ASP A 58 1.04 -4.81 14.15
C ASP A 58 1.69 -5.13 12.80
N VAL A 59 2.94 -5.59 12.82
CA VAL A 59 3.70 -6.08 11.67
C VAL A 59 3.13 -7.40 11.14
N PHE A 60 3.33 -7.65 9.84
CA PHE A 60 2.97 -8.89 9.15
C PHE A 60 3.55 -10.13 9.86
N LEU A 61 2.74 -11.19 10.00
CA LEU A 61 3.07 -12.41 10.76
C LEU A 61 4.49 -12.96 10.54
N PRO A 62 5.00 -13.12 9.30
CA PRO A 62 6.34 -13.63 9.02
C PRO A 62 7.48 -12.79 9.61
N HIS A 63 7.25 -11.48 9.80
CA HIS A 63 8.25 -10.57 10.37
C HIS A 63 8.11 -10.41 11.88
N GLN A 64 6.97 -10.75 12.49
CA GLN A 64 6.73 -10.58 13.93
C GLN A 64 7.75 -11.31 14.81
N SER A 65 8.14 -12.53 14.46
CA SER A 65 9.11 -13.31 15.24
C SER A 65 10.48 -12.63 15.27
N LYS A 66 10.92 -12.08 14.13
CA LYS A 66 12.17 -11.33 13.99
C LYS A 66 12.13 -10.04 14.80
N VAL A 67 11.04 -9.27 14.72
CA VAL A 67 10.88 -8.02 15.47
C VAL A 67 10.79 -8.25 16.98
N LYS A 68 10.07 -9.31 17.41
CA LYS A 68 10.01 -9.71 18.83
C LYS A 68 11.37 -10.15 19.36
N ARG A 69 12.20 -10.79 18.53
CA ARG A 69 13.58 -11.12 18.88
C ARG A 69 14.42 -9.86 19.05
N LEU A 70 14.37 -8.95 18.07
CA LEU A 70 15.06 -7.65 18.14
C LEU A 70 14.70 -6.86 19.41
N ALA A 71 13.43 -6.87 19.78
CA ALA A 71 12.94 -6.20 20.99
C ALA A 71 13.53 -6.74 22.31
N LYS A 72 14.04 -7.99 22.31
CA LYS A 72 14.63 -8.69 23.45
C LYS A 72 16.16 -8.84 23.35
N GLU A 73 16.75 -8.45 22.22
CA GLU A 73 18.18 -8.63 21.96
C GLU A 73 19.00 -7.77 22.93
N LEU A 74 19.97 -8.38 23.62
CA LEU A 74 20.77 -7.71 24.66
C LEU A 74 21.97 -6.99 24.08
N ASP A 75 22.49 -7.44 22.95
CA ASP A 75 23.61 -6.81 22.26
C ASP A 75 23.16 -5.54 21.52
N ASP A 76 23.65 -4.39 21.97
CA ASP A 76 23.37 -3.08 21.36
C ASP A 76 23.91 -2.98 19.93
N ALA A 77 25.07 -3.57 19.64
CA ALA A 77 25.68 -3.51 18.31
C ALA A 77 24.86 -4.32 17.29
N ALA A 78 24.39 -5.50 17.69
CA ALA A 78 23.51 -6.33 16.86
C ALA A 78 22.17 -5.63 16.58
N VAL A 79 21.58 -4.95 17.57
CA VAL A 79 20.33 -4.20 17.40
C VAL A 79 20.49 -3.08 16.37
N MET A 80 21.55 -2.29 16.49
CA MET A 80 21.81 -1.19 15.57
C MET A 80 22.09 -1.68 14.15
N LYS A 81 22.91 -2.73 14.00
CA LYS A 81 23.19 -3.35 12.70
C LYS A 81 21.94 -3.90 12.03
N HIS A 82 21.05 -4.52 12.81
CA HIS A 82 19.80 -5.03 12.25
C HIS A 82 18.87 -3.89 11.82
N ALA A 83 18.77 -2.82 12.61
CA ALA A 83 17.95 -1.68 12.28
C ALA A 83 18.42 -0.97 11.01
N THR A 84 19.74 -0.77 10.84
CA THR A 84 20.29 -0.17 9.61
C THR A 84 20.06 -1.09 8.40
N GLN A 85 20.28 -2.39 8.56
CA GLN A 85 20.07 -3.35 7.48
C GLN A 85 18.62 -3.38 6.98
N VAL A 86 17.64 -3.29 7.88
CA VAL A 86 16.22 -3.20 7.51
C VAL A 86 15.95 -1.96 6.65
N VAL A 87 16.53 -0.82 7.00
CA VAL A 87 16.36 0.42 6.25
C VAL A 87 17.04 0.33 4.89
N ASP A 88 18.28 -0.16 4.85
CA ASP A 88 19.04 -0.33 3.61
C ASP A 88 18.37 -1.30 2.63
N ASP A 89 17.85 -2.42 3.13
CA ASP A 89 17.13 -3.42 2.32
C ASP A 89 15.87 -2.81 1.69
N VAL A 90 15.14 -1.97 2.41
CA VAL A 90 13.94 -1.30 1.89
C VAL A 90 14.30 -0.20 0.89
N CYS A 91 15.32 0.60 1.17
CA CYS A 91 15.82 1.61 0.23
C CYS A 91 16.27 0.95 -1.08
N ARG A 92 17.01 -0.16 -1.00
CA ARG A 92 17.43 -0.93 -2.19
C ARG A 92 16.24 -1.53 -2.94
N LEU A 93 15.23 -2.04 -2.23
CA LEU A 93 14.06 -2.65 -2.86
C LEU A 93 13.18 -1.64 -3.60
N LEU A 94 13.09 -0.42 -3.08
CA LEU A 94 12.29 0.66 -3.65
C LEU A 94 13.09 1.58 -4.59
N ASP A 95 14.35 1.23 -4.88
CA ASP A 95 15.29 2.06 -5.66
C ASP A 95 15.35 3.51 -5.17
N ILE A 96 15.31 3.69 -3.84
CA ILE A 96 15.44 4.99 -3.18
C ILE A 96 16.94 5.31 -3.08
N GLU A 97 17.37 6.29 -3.86
CA GLU A 97 18.73 6.78 -3.90
C GLU A 97 18.83 8.15 -3.19
N PRO A 98 19.97 8.46 -2.56
CA PRO A 98 20.22 9.82 -2.08
C PRO A 98 20.14 10.81 -3.26
N ASP A 99 19.58 12.00 -3.00
CA ASP A 99 19.46 13.12 -3.96
C ASP A 99 18.53 12.89 -5.17
N LYS A 100 17.87 11.73 -5.26
CA LYS A 100 16.86 11.46 -6.29
C LYS A 100 15.47 11.88 -5.79
N PRO A 101 14.81 12.86 -6.43
CA PRO A 101 13.48 13.28 -6.00
C PRO A 101 12.46 12.17 -6.25
N PHE A 102 11.50 12.03 -5.33
CA PHE A 102 10.39 11.12 -5.52
C PHE A 102 9.54 11.57 -6.72
N PRO A 103 9.15 10.65 -7.63
CA PRO A 103 8.31 11.01 -8.76
C PRO A 103 6.93 11.42 -8.26
N VAL A 104 6.60 12.71 -8.40
CA VAL A 104 5.24 13.18 -8.19
C VAL A 104 4.43 12.73 -9.40
N LYS A 105 3.63 11.67 -9.25
CA LYS A 105 2.64 11.31 -10.27
C LYS A 105 1.65 12.46 -10.34
N GLN A 106 1.65 13.18 -11.47
CA GLN A 106 0.54 14.08 -11.77
C GLN A 106 -0.73 13.23 -11.78
N PRO A 107 -1.84 13.69 -11.18
CA PRO A 107 -3.10 12.97 -11.26
C PRO A 107 -3.40 12.77 -12.74
N GLU A 108 -3.56 11.51 -13.16
CA GLU A 108 -3.97 11.23 -14.53
C GLU A 108 -5.23 12.05 -14.82
N PRO A 109 -5.32 12.73 -15.96
CA PRO A 109 -6.49 13.51 -16.30
C PRO A 109 -7.69 12.56 -16.27
N ILE A 110 -8.60 12.79 -15.32
CA ILE A 110 -9.85 12.04 -15.22
C ILE A 110 -10.57 12.28 -16.54
N LYS A 111 -10.56 11.28 -17.44
CA LYS A 111 -11.39 11.31 -18.64
C LYS A 111 -12.84 11.27 -18.16
N LEU A 112 -13.47 12.43 -18.08
CA LEU A 112 -14.90 12.55 -17.86
C LEU A 112 -15.60 11.86 -19.02
N VAL A 113 -16.06 10.63 -18.80
CA VAL A 113 -16.92 9.93 -19.77
C VAL A 113 -18.26 10.63 -19.74
N GLU A 114 -18.56 11.40 -20.78
CA GLU A 114 -19.85 12.07 -20.91
C GLU A 114 -20.98 11.01 -20.98
N PRO A 115 -22.10 11.24 -20.26
CA PRO A 115 -23.22 10.32 -20.29
C PRO A 115 -23.82 10.26 -21.70
N PRO A 116 -24.25 9.08 -22.17
CA PRO A 116 -24.91 8.97 -23.45
C PRO A 116 -26.20 9.80 -23.46
N SER A 117 -26.50 10.39 -24.62
CA SER A 117 -27.70 11.19 -24.80
C SER A 117 -28.88 10.35 -25.35
N CYS A 118 -30.07 10.75 -24.96
CA CYS A 118 -31.35 10.31 -25.52
C CYS A 118 -32.28 11.53 -25.55
N HIS A 119 -32.98 11.76 -26.67
CA HIS A 119 -33.78 12.99 -26.89
C HIS A 119 -33.01 14.29 -26.60
N LEU A 120 -31.77 14.39 -27.05
CA LEU A 120 -30.88 15.55 -26.85
C LEU A 120 -30.60 15.91 -25.38
N LYS A 121 -30.93 15.01 -24.44
CA LYS A 121 -30.66 15.17 -23.00
C LYS A 121 -29.74 14.06 -22.50
N PRO A 122 -28.88 14.35 -21.51
CA PRO A 122 -28.03 13.33 -20.89
C PRO A 122 -28.89 12.32 -20.14
N MET A 123 -28.62 11.03 -20.36
CA MET A 123 -29.25 9.95 -19.60
C MET A 123 -28.74 9.96 -18.16
N ARG A 124 -29.57 9.49 -17.21
CA ARG A 124 -29.17 9.37 -15.80
C ARG A 124 -28.72 7.96 -15.48
N LEU A 125 -27.77 7.83 -14.56
CA LEU A 125 -27.35 6.52 -14.07
C LEU A 125 -28.42 5.96 -13.11
N ALA A 126 -28.88 4.74 -13.37
CA ALA A 126 -29.87 4.03 -12.58
C ALA A 126 -29.39 2.60 -12.28
N GLY A 127 -30.00 1.95 -11.29
CA GLY A 127 -29.65 0.58 -10.86
C GLY A 127 -28.57 0.52 -9.78
N TYR A 128 -28.33 -0.69 -9.25
CA TYR A 128 -27.46 -0.94 -8.09
C TYR A 128 -26.29 -1.86 -8.46
N HIS A 129 -25.09 -1.58 -7.92
CA HIS A 129 -23.83 -2.31 -8.16
C HIS A 129 -23.62 -2.76 -9.62
N LYS A 130 -23.78 -4.07 -9.88
CA LYS A 130 -23.49 -4.76 -11.15
C LYS A 130 -24.57 -4.56 -12.22
N HIS A 131 -25.72 -3.99 -11.86
CA HIS A 131 -26.85 -3.73 -12.75
C HIS A 131 -27.02 -2.24 -13.08
N ARG A 132 -25.96 -1.44 -12.90
CA ARG A 132 -25.98 -0.02 -13.26
C ARG A 132 -26.09 0.14 -14.78
N HIS A 133 -27.01 1.00 -15.20
CA HIS A 133 -27.28 1.32 -16.59
C HIS A 133 -27.68 2.78 -16.73
N TRP A 134 -27.53 3.33 -17.92
CA TRP A 134 -28.06 4.64 -18.29
C TRP A 134 -29.55 4.51 -18.59
N LYS A 135 -30.37 5.36 -17.98
CA LYS A 135 -31.82 5.41 -18.18
C LYS A 135 -32.23 6.80 -18.67
N CYS A 136 -33.03 6.85 -19.72
CA CYS A 136 -33.64 8.10 -20.17
C CYS A 136 -34.74 8.52 -19.20
N GLN A 137 -34.88 9.81 -18.95
CA GLN A 137 -35.96 10.34 -18.10
C GLN A 137 -37.29 10.49 -18.83
N HIS A 138 -37.27 10.46 -20.16
CA HIS A 138 -38.43 10.77 -21.00
C HIS A 138 -38.99 9.55 -21.75
N CYS A 139 -38.26 8.44 -21.80
CA CYS A 139 -38.70 7.21 -22.44
C CYS A 139 -38.15 5.98 -21.71
N SER A 140 -38.59 4.79 -22.09
CA SER A 140 -38.16 3.50 -21.53
C SER A 140 -36.77 3.04 -21.99
N HIS A 141 -36.06 3.85 -22.80
CA HIS A 141 -34.76 3.50 -23.35
C HIS A 141 -33.67 3.42 -22.27
N THR A 142 -32.88 2.36 -22.32
CA THR A 142 -31.73 2.14 -21.43
C THR A 142 -30.47 1.77 -22.23
N LYS A 143 -29.30 2.15 -21.73
CA LYS A 143 -28.00 1.75 -22.30
C LYS A 143 -27.10 1.14 -21.21
N PRO A 144 -26.34 0.08 -21.52
CA PRO A 144 -25.44 -0.55 -20.55
C PRO A 144 -24.27 0.37 -20.16
N LEU A 145 -23.71 0.15 -18.97
CA LEU A 145 -22.50 0.82 -18.50
C LEU A 145 -21.27 0.00 -18.95
N ASP A 146 -20.65 0.37 -20.08
CA ASP A 146 -19.42 -0.26 -20.59
C ASP A 146 -18.20 0.23 -19.81
N TRP A 147 -17.99 -0.26 -18.58
CA TRP A 147 -16.82 0.08 -17.76
C TRP A 147 -15.53 -0.67 -18.15
N ARG A 148 -15.62 -1.65 -19.07
CA ARG A 148 -14.49 -2.50 -19.51
C ARG A 148 -13.71 -1.99 -20.73
N LYS A 149 -14.07 -0.82 -21.28
CA LYS A 149 -13.41 -0.24 -22.48
C LYS A 149 -12.50 0.94 -22.16
N SER A 150 -12.20 1.19 -20.89
CA SER A 150 -11.39 2.31 -20.41
C SER A 150 -10.02 1.86 -19.93
#